data_AF-A0A6L4YZC6-F1
#
_entry.id   AF-A0A6L4YZC6-F1
#
_cell.length_a   1.000
_cell.length_b   1.000
_cell.length_c   1.000
_cell.angle_alpha   90.00
_cell.angle_beta   90.00
_cell.angle_gamma   90.00
#
_symmetry.space_group_name_H-M   'P 1'
#
loop_
_entity.id
_entity.type
_entity.pdbx_description
1 polymer ?
#
loop_
_entity_poly.entity_id
_entity_poly.type
_entity_poly.pdbx_seq_one_letter_code
_entity_poly.pdbx_strand_id
1 'polypeptide(L)'
;MVTKILYQKNAAMREVVILIPETEPEQNVEIEVRINGRSHTIQYRVELVTWEGSEPSPEDRFTVLKHRIDAYDKDWELVEIGIPEPEKIPLVFRKRASNGNQD
;
A
#
# COMPACT_ATOMS: atom_id res chain seq x y z
N MET A 1 -17.79 -5.78 7.36
CA MET A 1 -17.48 -5.11 8.64
C MET A 1 -16.05 -5.45 9.01
N VAL A 2 -15.13 -4.48 9.04
CA VAL A 2 -13.80 -4.68 9.62
C VAL A 2 -13.56 -3.55 10.60
N THR A 3 -13.61 -3.89 11.88
CA THR A 3 -13.38 -2.99 12.99
C THR A 3 -11.88 -2.79 13.19
N LYS A 4 -11.37 -1.58 12.91
CA LYS A 4 -9.99 -1.20 13.24
C LYS A 4 -10.01 -0.43 14.56
N ILE A 5 -9.72 -1.13 15.66
CA ILE A 5 -9.45 -0.48 16.95
C ILE A 5 -8.01 0.04 16.89
N LEU A 6 -7.84 1.36 16.73
CA LEU A 6 -6.59 2.01 17.09
C LEU A 6 -6.88 3.12 18.10
N TYR A 7 -6.36 2.90 19.30
CA TYR A 7 -6.23 3.88 20.36
C TYR A 7 -5.35 5.03 19.85
N GLN A 8 -5.89 6.23 19.65
CA GLN A 8 -5.06 7.44 19.50
C GLN A 8 -5.67 8.64 20.23
N LYS A 9 -4.84 9.17 21.13
CA LYS A 9 -5.00 10.42 21.87
C LYS A 9 -5.26 11.56 20.89
N ASN A 10 -6.35 12.30 21.14
CA ASN A 10 -6.86 13.40 20.33
C ASN A 10 -5.78 14.39 19.85
N ALA A 11 -5.55 14.39 18.53
CA ALA A 11 -5.29 15.57 17.72
C ALA A 11 -6.32 15.52 16.58
N ALA A 12 -7.01 16.62 16.28
CA ALA A 12 -8.07 16.65 15.26
C ALA A 12 -7.52 16.13 13.92
N MET A 13 -7.87 14.90 13.57
CA MET A 13 -7.45 14.26 12.32
C MET A 13 -8.09 15.03 11.16
N ARG A 14 -7.26 15.54 10.25
CA ARG A 14 -7.71 16.18 9.01
C ARG A 14 -7.23 15.32 7.85
N GLU A 15 -8.15 14.84 7.04
CA GLU A 15 -7.88 13.92 5.95
C GLU A 15 -7.96 14.65 4.60
N VAL A 16 -7.09 14.28 3.69
CA VAL A 16 -7.17 14.65 2.26
C VAL A 16 -7.41 13.35 1.51
N VAL A 17 -8.57 13.22 0.86
CA VAL A 17 -8.94 12.05 0.08
C VAL A 17 -8.64 12.32 -1.40
N ILE A 18 -7.77 11.50 -1.99
CA ILE A 18 -7.42 11.57 -3.41
C ILE A 18 -7.89 10.27 -4.05
N LEU A 19 -8.82 10.37 -5.00
CA LEU A 19 -9.25 9.22 -5.79
C LEU A 19 -8.24 9.02 -6.93
N ILE A 20 -7.63 7.84 -6.95
CA ILE A 20 -6.67 7.44 -7.96
C ILE A 20 -7.40 6.52 -8.95
N PRO A 21 -7.44 6.83 -10.25
CA PRO A 21 -8.14 5.99 -11.23
C PRO A 21 -7.32 4.73 -11.54
N GLU A 22 -8.00 3.59 -11.65
CA GLU A 22 -7.43 2.29 -12.02
C GLU A 22 -7.17 2.20 -13.54
N THR A 23 -6.27 3.04 -14.06
CA THR A 23 -6.02 3.13 -15.51
C THR A 23 -5.08 2.05 -16.02
N GLU A 24 -4.23 1.46 -15.16
CA GLU A 24 -3.18 0.52 -15.55
C GLU A 24 -3.02 -0.64 -14.55
N PRO A 25 -2.50 -1.80 -14.98
CA PRO A 25 -2.29 -2.97 -14.10
C PRO A 25 -1.26 -2.74 -12.98
N GLU A 26 -0.31 -1.84 -13.19
CA GLU A 26 0.66 -1.41 -12.18
C GLU A 26 0.60 0.10 -12.11
N GLN A 27 0.54 0.65 -10.90
CA GLN A 27 0.38 2.09 -10.74
C GLN A 27 1.32 2.64 -9.69
N ASN A 28 2.13 3.62 -10.11
CA ASN A 28 3.00 4.39 -9.23
C ASN A 28 2.37 5.76 -9.00
N VAL A 29 2.21 6.15 -7.74
CA VAL A 29 1.56 7.41 -7.36
C VAL A 29 2.51 8.19 -6.47
N GLU A 30 2.89 9.39 -6.91
CA GLU A 30 3.69 10.33 -6.13
C GLU A 30 2.83 11.52 -5.71
N ILE A 31 2.86 11.85 -4.43
CA ILE A 31 2.11 12.96 -3.85
C ILE A 31 3.12 13.88 -3.16
N GLU A 32 3.33 15.08 -3.70
CA GLU A 32 4.04 16.17 -3.00
C GLU A 32 3.02 17.06 -2.28
N VAL A 33 3.12 17.12 -0.94
CA VAL A 33 2.31 18.01 -0.10
C VAL A 33 3.21 19.09 0.48
N ARG A 34 2.79 20.36 0.44
CA ARG A 34 3.48 21.46 1.12
C ARG A 34 2.71 21.94 2.32
N ILE A 35 3.31 21.84 3.51
CA ILE A 35 2.73 22.30 4.77
C ILE A 35 3.64 23.37 5.37
N ASN A 36 3.13 24.60 5.52
CA ASN A 36 3.91 25.75 6.04
C ASN A 36 5.24 25.97 5.30
N GLY A 37 5.24 25.78 3.98
CA GLY A 37 6.44 25.93 3.13
C GLY A 37 7.40 24.74 3.15
N ARG A 38 7.12 23.67 3.91
CA ARG A 38 7.91 22.43 3.91
C ARG A 38 7.26 21.38 3.00
N SER A 39 8.02 20.88 2.02
CA SER A 39 7.56 19.79 1.16
C SER A 39 7.68 18.44 1.86
N HIS A 40 6.67 17.61 1.68
CA HIS A 40 6.62 16.22 2.07
C HIS A 40 6.21 15.41 0.85
N THR A 41 7.12 14.57 0.35
CA THR A 41 6.83 13.65 -0.75
C THR A 41 6.47 12.29 -0.19
N ILE A 42 5.33 11.76 -0.58
CA ILE A 42 4.90 10.40 -0.25
C ILE A 42 4.74 9.64 -1.56
N GLN A 43 5.34 8.47 -1.64
CA GLN A 43 5.27 7.59 -2.80
C GLN A 43 4.49 6.33 -2.44
N TYR A 44 3.50 6.01 -3.25
CA TYR A 44 2.71 4.79 -3.19
C TYR A 44 2.90 3.99 -4.48
N ARG A 45 2.80 2.66 -4.35
CA ARG A 45 2.76 1.74 -5.48
C ARG A 45 1.64 0.74 -5.27
N VAL A 46 0.84 0.54 -6.30
CA VAL A 46 -0.16 -0.51 -6.39
C VAL A 46 0.40 -1.62 -7.26
N GLU A 47 0.46 -2.82 -6.70
CA GLU A 47 0.93 -4.04 -7.33
C GLU A 47 -0.21 -5.04 -7.44
N LEU A 48 -0.48 -5.54 -8.65
CA LEU A 48 -1.46 -6.61 -8.86
C LEU A 48 -0.77 -7.97 -8.82
N VAL A 49 -1.09 -8.77 -7.81
CA VAL A 49 -0.56 -10.13 -7.68
C VAL A 49 -1.56 -11.10 -8.28
N THR A 50 -1.17 -11.79 -9.35
CA THR A 50 -1.97 -12.85 -9.98
C THR A 50 -1.85 -14.15 -9.18
N TRP A 51 -2.94 -14.90 -9.07
CA TRP A 51 -2.89 -16.22 -8.46
C TRP A 51 -2.24 -17.26 -9.39
N GLU A 52 -1.59 -18.25 -8.79
CA GLU A 52 -1.07 -19.40 -9.53
C GLU A 52 -2.11 -20.53 -9.57
N GLY A 53 -2.38 -21.07 -10.77
CA GLY A 53 -3.33 -22.15 -10.98
C GLY A 53 -4.77 -21.69 -11.26
N SER A 54 -5.64 -22.62 -11.68
CA SER A 54 -7.03 -22.32 -12.08
C SER A 54 -7.97 -22.09 -10.90
N GLU A 55 -7.74 -22.78 -9.77
CA GLU A 55 -8.53 -22.67 -8.54
C GLU A 55 -7.61 -22.82 -7.31
N PRO A 56 -6.82 -21.78 -6.98
CA PRO A 56 -5.87 -21.82 -5.87
C PRO A 56 -6.60 -21.96 -4.54
N SER A 57 -6.14 -22.90 -3.71
CA SER A 57 -6.66 -23.06 -2.35
C SER A 57 -6.31 -21.83 -1.48
N PRO A 58 -6.99 -21.62 -0.35
CA PRO A 58 -6.61 -20.54 0.58
C PRO A 58 -5.15 -20.61 1.03
N GLU A 59 -4.59 -21.80 1.19
CA GLU A 59 -3.19 -22.03 1.57
C GLU A 59 -2.22 -21.63 0.46
N ASP A 60 -2.56 -21.92 -0.80
CA ASP A 60 -1.77 -21.51 -1.96
C ASP A 60 -1.74 -19.98 -2.08
N ARG A 61 -2.92 -19.34 -1.95
CA ARG A 61 -3.05 -17.88 -1.98
C ARG A 61 -2.23 -17.22 -0.87
N PHE A 62 -2.27 -17.78 0.35
CA PHE A 62 -1.45 -17.30 1.46
C PHE A 62 0.05 -17.43 1.15
N THR A 63 0.46 -18.56 0.57
CA THR A 63 1.86 -18.82 0.22
C THR A 63 2.37 -17.82 -0.82
N VAL A 64 1.60 -17.58 -1.89
CA VAL A 64 1.90 -16.59 -2.93
C VAL A 64 2.04 -15.18 -2.32
N LEU A 65 1.06 -14.76 -1.50
CA LEU A 65 1.08 -13.46 -0.85
C LEU A 65 2.29 -13.30 0.08
N LYS A 66 2.52 -14.28 0.95
CA LYS A 66 3.64 -14.28 1.88
C LYS A 66 4.96 -14.17 1.14
N HIS A 67 5.15 -14.97 0.08
CA HIS A 67 6.36 -14.92 -0.72
C HIS A 67 6.54 -13.56 -1.40
N ARG A 68 5.49 -13.02 -2.02
CA ARG A 68 5.54 -11.70 -2.69
C ARG A 68 5.88 -10.58 -1.71
N ILE A 69 5.31 -10.59 -0.51
CA ILE A 69 5.55 -9.58 0.53
C ILE A 69 6.96 -9.71 1.11
N ASP A 70 7.39 -10.94 1.45
CA ASP A 70 8.70 -11.18 2.05
C ASP A 70 9.86 -10.89 1.08
N ALA A 71 9.64 -11.09 -0.23
CA ALA A 71 10.61 -10.81 -1.28
C ALA A 71 10.58 -9.36 -1.78
N TYR A 72 9.65 -8.53 -1.31
CA TYR A 72 9.49 -7.17 -1.78
C TYR A 72 10.63 -6.24 -1.32
N ASP A 73 10.79 -5.12 -2.01
CA ASP A 73 11.80 -4.11 -1.70
C ASP A 73 11.63 -3.59 -0.25
N LYS A 74 12.70 -3.65 0.54
CA LYS A 74 12.73 -3.28 1.96
C LYS A 74 12.51 -1.80 2.21
N ASP A 75 12.79 -0.97 1.20
CA ASP A 75 12.51 0.47 1.24
C ASP A 75 11.01 0.77 1.11
N TRP A 76 10.19 -0.24 0.87
CA TRP A 76 8.75 -0.15 0.81
C TRP A 76 8.10 -0.92 1.96
N GLU A 77 6.91 -0.49 2.34
CA GLU A 77 6.11 -1.15 3.36
C GLU A 77 4.69 -1.39 2.86
N LEU A 78 4.18 -2.60 3.09
CA LEU A 78 2.80 -2.93 2.79
C LEU A 78 1.89 -2.14 3.74
N VAL A 79 0.99 -1.33 3.17
CA VAL A 79 0.03 -0.52 3.94
C VAL A 79 -1.41 -1.01 3.77
N GLU A 80 -1.71 -1.68 2.66
CA GLU A 80 -3.04 -2.22 2.39
C GLU A 80 -2.96 -3.48 1.53
N ILE A 81 -3.85 -4.43 1.83
CA ILE A 81 -4.21 -5.55 0.96
C ILE A 81 -5.65 -5.29 0.55
N GLY A 82 -5.89 -5.06 -0.74
CA GLY A 82 -7.22 -4.74 -1.23
C GLY A 82 -8.08 -6.00 -1.38
N ILE A 83 -9.24 -5.82 -2.01
CA ILE A 83 -10.22 -6.90 -2.16
C ILE A 83 -9.71 -7.89 -3.22
N PRO A 84 -9.66 -9.19 -2.92
CA PRO A 84 -9.26 -10.19 -3.90
C PRO A 84 -10.31 -10.29 -5.01
N GLU A 85 -9.82 -10.22 -6.25
CA GLU A 85 -10.55 -10.58 -7.46
C GLU A 85 -10.32 -12.06 -7.79
N PRO A 86 -11.11 -12.64 -8.73
CA PRO A 86 -10.96 -14.06 -9.10
C PRO A 86 -9.53 -14.43 -9.52
N GLU A 87 -8.84 -13.54 -10.25
CA GLU A 87 -7.53 -13.82 -10.84
C GLU A 87 -6.38 -13.11 -10.13
N LYS A 88 -6.67 -12.06 -9.36
CA LYS A 88 -5.64 -11.18 -8.81
C LYS A 88 -6.03 -10.56 -7.48
N ILE A 89 -5.06 -10.00 -6.78
CA ILE A 89 -5.27 -9.21 -5.57
C ILE A 89 -4.36 -7.97 -5.59
N PRO A 90 -4.91 -6.77 -5.34
CA PRO A 90 -4.10 -5.56 -5.23
C PRO A 90 -3.40 -5.48 -3.87
N LEU A 91 -2.11 -5.16 -3.91
CA LEU A 91 -1.30 -4.81 -2.76
C LEU A 91 -0.85 -3.35 -2.89
N VAL A 92 -1.00 -2.57 -1.83
CA VAL A 92 -0.55 -1.18 -1.79
C VAL A 92 0.65 -1.07 -0.89
N PHE A 93 1.74 -0.56 -1.46
CA PHE A 93 2.99 -0.29 -0.78
C PHE A 93 3.22 1.21 -0.67
N ARG A 94 3.72 1.65 0.48
CA ARG A 94 4.23 3.01 0.68
C ARG A 94 5.74 2.97 0.76
N LYS A 95 6.43 3.87 0.09
CA LYS A 95 7.87 4.01 0.28
C LYS A 95 8.13 4.54 1.68
N ARG A 96 9.02 3.89 2.41
CA ARG A 96 9.51 4.38 3.70
C ARG A 96 10.09 5.76 3.49
N ALA A 97 9.76 6.69 4.39
CA ALA A 97 10.45 7.95 4.41
C ALA A 97 11.95 7.65 4.59
N SER A 98 12.80 8.08 3.65
CA SER A 98 14.20 8.23 3.97
C SER A 98 14.25 9.15 5.18
N ASN A 99 14.81 8.69 6.30
CA ASN A 99 15.14 9.57 7.42
C ASN A 99 16.23 10.54 6.94
N GLY A 100 15.87 11.51 6.11
CA GLY A 100 16.70 12.64 5.76
C GLY A 100 16.64 13.61 6.92
N ASN A 101 17.43 13.35 7.95
CA ASN A 101 17.84 14.30 9.00
C ASN A 101 19.19 13.83 9.59
N GLN A 102 20.25 14.03 8.81
CA GLN A 102 21.56 14.56 9.19
C GLN A 102 21.94 15.35 7.92
N ASP A 103 21.75 16.66 7.87
CA ASP A 103 22.45 17.72 8.62
C ASP A 103 21.57 18.96 8.88
#